data_AF-A0A2H5Z157-F1
#
_entry.id   AF-A0A2H5Z157-F1
#
_cell.length_a   1.000
_cell.length_b   1.000
_cell.length_c   1.000
_cell.angle_alpha   90.00
_cell.angle_beta   90.00
_cell.angle_gamma   90.00
#
_symmetry.space_group_name_H-M   'P 1'
#
loop_
_entity.id
_entity.type
_entity.pdbx_description
1 polymer ?
#
loop_
_entity_poly.entity_id
_entity_poly.type
_entity_poly.pdbx_seq_one_letter_code
_entity_poly.pdbx_strand_id
1 'polypeptide(L)'
;MLGPAVNGRSGETEPFPLVDEYRTAAPVAPPSQVEEEFVAEPPVDDVPPDAQEILAALPRICRTCRDFRPAGDGRTGWCANPYAFPERRQVSADTLACASTLGSWWLPSDDWWLQQADISHHGQPTPHVDEFLRQLLSERQLRRRRASS
;
A
#
# COMPACT_ATOMS: atom_id res chain seq x y z
N MET A 1 -3.54 35.90 -30.59
CA MET A 1 -2.59 34.85 -30.18
C MET A 1 -2.57 34.80 -28.66
N LEU A 2 -2.85 33.61 -28.12
CA LEU A 2 -2.36 33.04 -26.85
C LEU A 2 -2.80 33.72 -25.53
N GLY A 3 -3.73 33.06 -24.83
CA GLY A 3 -4.11 33.36 -23.44
C GLY A 3 -3.13 32.77 -22.41
N PRO A 4 -3.29 33.10 -21.11
CA PRO A 4 -2.46 32.54 -20.07
C PRO A 4 -2.97 31.15 -19.64
N ALA A 5 -2.09 30.17 -19.75
CA ALA A 5 -2.25 28.86 -19.13
C ALA A 5 -2.08 28.99 -17.60
N VAL A 6 -3.07 28.53 -16.84
CA VAL A 6 -2.96 28.33 -15.39
C VAL A 6 -2.94 26.83 -15.11
N ASN A 7 -1.73 26.36 -14.85
CA ASN A 7 -1.28 25.33 -13.91
C ASN A 7 -2.18 24.12 -13.65
N GLY A 8 -1.60 22.94 -13.93
CA GLY A 8 -2.11 21.64 -13.56
C GLY A 8 -2.37 21.55 -12.06
N ARG A 9 -3.58 21.09 -11.72
CA ARG A 9 -3.93 20.73 -10.35
C ARG A 9 -3.19 19.46 -9.98
N SER A 10 -2.28 19.58 -9.01
CA SER A 10 -1.67 18.46 -8.30
C SER A 10 -2.77 17.63 -7.62
N GLY A 11 -2.73 16.32 -7.78
CA GLY A 11 -3.70 15.37 -7.20
C GLY A 11 -3.45 15.12 -5.73
N GLU A 12 -3.49 16.15 -4.90
CA GLU A 12 -3.45 16.00 -3.45
C GLU A 12 -4.83 15.52 -2.98
N THR A 13 -4.89 14.28 -2.52
CA THR A 13 -6.11 13.75 -1.89
C THR A 13 -6.14 14.33 -0.49
N GLU A 14 -7.04 15.27 -0.22
CA GLU A 14 -7.15 15.83 1.12
C GLU A 14 -7.46 14.71 2.13
N PRO A 15 -6.81 14.71 3.31
CA PRO A 15 -7.10 13.72 4.34
C PRO A 15 -8.58 13.82 4.73
N PHE A 16 -9.22 12.66 4.87
CA PHE A 16 -10.62 12.61 5.30
C PHE A 16 -10.80 13.38 6.62
N PRO A 17 -11.84 14.23 6.73
CA PRO A 17 -12.09 14.93 7.98
C PRO A 17 -12.35 13.90 9.09
N LEU A 18 -11.54 13.95 10.14
CA LEU A 18 -11.82 13.24 11.38
C LEU A 18 -13.10 13.84 11.98
N VAL A 19 -14.20 13.10 11.94
CA VAL A 19 -15.44 13.53 12.59
C VAL A 19 -15.30 13.37 14.10
N ASP A 20 -15.35 14.47 14.85
CA ASP A 20 -15.17 14.53 16.31
C ASP A 20 -16.24 13.77 17.14
N GLU A 21 -17.17 13.07 16.47
CA GLU A 21 -18.31 12.37 17.06
C GLU A 21 -17.90 11.21 17.98
N TYR A 22 -16.67 10.70 17.89
CA TYR A 22 -16.20 9.63 18.77
C TYR A 22 -15.77 10.10 20.17
N ARG A 23 -15.66 11.42 20.42
CA ARG A 23 -15.14 11.92 21.70
C ARG A 23 -16.18 11.93 22.82
N THR A 24 -17.46 11.75 22.49
CA THR A 24 -18.57 11.78 23.46
C THR A 24 -19.47 10.56 23.34
N ALA A 25 -18.88 9.36 23.37
CA ALA A 25 -19.65 8.15 23.63
C ALA A 25 -19.96 8.08 25.14
N ALA A 26 -21.25 8.16 25.48
CA ALA A 26 -21.78 7.78 26.79
C ALA A 26 -21.33 6.35 27.16
N PRO A 27 -21.24 5.99 28.47
CA PRO A 27 -20.71 4.70 28.89
C PRO A 27 -21.43 3.55 28.21
N VAL A 28 -20.65 2.80 27.42
CA VAL A 28 -21.07 1.61 26.69
C VAL A 28 -21.59 0.59 27.70
N ALA A 29 -22.81 0.10 27.46
CA ALA A 29 -23.40 -1.01 28.21
C ALA A 29 -22.45 -2.24 28.23
N PRO A 30 -22.53 -3.12 29.24
CA PRO A 30 -21.60 -4.25 29.34
C PRO A 30 -21.63 -5.13 28.08
N PRO A 31 -20.50 -5.76 27.71
CA PRO A 31 -20.33 -6.45 26.45
C PRO A 31 -21.11 -7.77 26.45
N SER A 32 -22.42 -7.72 26.23
CA SER A 32 -23.18 -8.88 25.83
C SER A 32 -22.94 -9.13 24.35
N GLN A 33 -22.00 -10.05 24.10
CA GLN A 33 -21.90 -10.88 22.89
C GLN A 33 -21.55 -10.14 21.60
N VAL A 34 -20.32 -9.61 21.53
CA VAL A 34 -19.59 -9.67 20.25
C VAL A 34 -19.24 -11.15 20.04
N GLU A 35 -20.01 -11.82 19.19
CA GLU A 35 -19.55 -13.05 18.57
C GLU A 35 -18.31 -12.65 17.77
N GLU A 36 -17.13 -12.97 18.31
CA GLU A 36 -15.89 -12.91 17.56
C GLU A 36 -16.05 -13.88 16.39
N GLU A 37 -16.52 -13.36 15.26
CA GLU A 37 -16.43 -14.04 13.98
C GLU A 37 -14.95 -14.28 13.75
N PHE A 38 -14.53 -15.51 14.04
CA PHE A 38 -13.17 -15.99 13.87
C PHE A 38 -12.85 -15.82 12.39
N VAL A 39 -12.19 -14.71 12.04
CA VAL A 39 -11.68 -14.48 10.69
C VAL A 39 -10.75 -15.66 10.42
N ALA A 40 -11.24 -16.61 9.62
CA ALA A 40 -10.45 -17.75 9.20
C ALA A 40 -9.15 -17.19 8.62
N GLU A 41 -8.01 -17.72 9.06
CA GLU A 41 -6.74 -17.43 8.41
C GLU A 41 -6.95 -17.63 6.90
N PRO A 42 -6.54 -16.67 6.07
CA PRO A 42 -6.70 -16.83 4.62
C PRO A 42 -6.06 -18.16 4.22
N PRO A 43 -6.74 -18.97 3.41
CA PRO A 43 -6.19 -20.24 2.98
C PRO A 43 -4.83 -19.98 2.32
N VAL A 44 -3.80 -20.68 2.80
CA VAL A 44 -2.44 -20.63 2.25
C VAL A 44 -2.34 -21.13 0.80
N ASP A 45 -3.47 -21.53 0.21
CA ASP A 45 -3.60 -22.06 -1.15
C ASP A 45 -3.40 -21.00 -2.25
N ASP A 46 -3.41 -19.70 -1.93
CA ASP A 46 -3.19 -18.61 -2.90
C ASP A 46 -1.70 -18.35 -3.20
N VAL A 47 -0.78 -19.05 -2.53
CA VAL A 47 0.66 -18.94 -2.83
C VAL A 47 1.00 -19.93 -3.95
N PRO A 48 1.48 -19.47 -5.12
CA PRO A 48 1.90 -20.36 -6.19
C PRO A 48 2.91 -21.39 -5.67
N PRO A 49 2.77 -22.69 -6.01
CA PRO A 49 3.65 -23.74 -5.48
C PRO A 49 5.12 -23.54 -5.85
N ASP A 50 5.40 -22.78 -6.91
CA ASP A 50 6.73 -22.42 -7.41
C ASP A 50 7.29 -21.12 -6.80
N ALA A 51 6.48 -20.34 -6.06
CA ALA A 51 6.91 -19.08 -5.46
C ALA A 51 8.16 -19.24 -4.58
N GLN A 52 8.20 -20.29 -3.76
CA GLN A 52 9.34 -20.58 -2.89
C GLN A 52 10.60 -20.94 -3.68
N GLU A 53 10.47 -21.72 -4.75
CA GLU A 53 11.59 -22.08 -5.63
C GLU A 53 12.14 -20.85 -6.37
N ILE A 54 11.25 -19.99 -6.86
CA ILE A 54 11.64 -18.74 -7.53
C ILE A 54 12.36 -17.81 -6.57
N LEU A 55 11.81 -17.58 -5.37
CA LEU A 55 12.44 -16.75 -4.34
C LEU A 55 13.81 -17.29 -3.90
N ALA A 56 13.96 -18.61 -3.84
CA ALA A 56 15.24 -19.25 -3.54
C ALA A 56 16.27 -19.09 -4.67
N ALA A 57 15.81 -19.04 -5.93
CA ALA A 57 16.64 -18.85 -7.11
C ALA A 57 17.06 -17.39 -7.35
N LEU A 58 16.40 -16.41 -6.72
CA LEU A 58 16.75 -14.99 -6.89
C LEU A 58 18.19 -14.71 -6.41
N PRO A 59 19.01 -14.03 -7.23
CA PRO A 59 20.35 -13.67 -6.81
C PRO A 59 20.26 -12.71 -5.63
N ARG A 60 20.94 -13.02 -4.52
CA ARG A 60 20.94 -12.18 -3.32
C ARG A 60 21.96 -11.05 -3.45
N ILE A 61 21.63 -10.03 -4.25
CA ILE A 61 22.45 -8.83 -4.50
C ILE A 61 21.64 -7.56 -4.23
N CYS A 62 22.29 -6.41 -4.15
CA CYS A 62 21.60 -5.13 -3.92
C CYS A 62 20.53 -4.87 -4.97
N ARG A 63 20.77 -5.16 -6.26
CA ARG A 63 19.82 -4.91 -7.35
C ARG A 63 18.45 -5.56 -7.14
N THR A 64 18.42 -6.72 -6.51
CA THR A 64 17.21 -7.51 -6.23
C THR A 64 16.71 -7.31 -4.80
N CYS A 65 17.35 -6.44 -4.03
CA CYS A 65 17.00 -6.16 -2.64
C CYS A 65 15.90 -5.10 -2.56
N ARG A 66 14.88 -5.32 -1.73
CA ARG A 66 13.80 -4.38 -1.43
C ARG A 66 14.29 -2.99 -1.03
N ASP A 67 15.39 -2.91 -0.30
CA ASP A 67 15.89 -1.66 0.28
C ASP A 67 16.89 -0.93 -0.61
N PHE A 68 17.16 -1.44 -1.81
CA PHE A 68 18.03 -0.77 -2.77
C PHE A 68 17.27 0.32 -3.52
N ARG A 69 17.90 1.49 -3.66
CA ARG A 69 17.39 2.62 -4.44
C ARG A 69 18.42 2.97 -5.52
N PRO A 70 18.19 2.63 -6.80
CA PRO A 70 19.16 2.86 -7.87
C PRO A 70 19.43 4.36 -8.05
N ALA A 71 20.65 4.70 -8.47
CA ALA A 71 21.06 6.05 -8.82
C ALA A 71 21.71 6.07 -10.21
N GLY A 72 21.40 7.09 -11.03
CA GLY A 72 22.00 7.26 -12.35
C GLY A 72 21.75 6.08 -13.29
N ASP A 73 22.82 5.41 -13.69
CA ASP A 73 22.81 4.26 -14.62
C ASP A 73 22.40 2.93 -13.97
N GLY A 74 22.07 2.93 -12.68
CA GLY A 74 21.63 1.76 -11.94
C GLY A 74 22.74 0.79 -11.55
N ARG A 75 24.01 1.08 -11.86
CA ARG A 75 25.17 0.28 -11.39
C ARG A 75 25.45 0.51 -9.91
N THR A 76 25.10 1.69 -9.42
CA THR A 76 25.18 2.04 -8.00
C THR A 76 23.84 2.55 -7.51
N GLY A 77 23.67 2.58 -6.21
CA GLY A 77 22.48 3.10 -5.56
C GLY A 77 22.69 3.27 -4.08
N TRP A 78 21.61 3.53 -3.36
CA TRP A 78 21.62 3.72 -1.92
C TRP A 78 20.88 2.57 -1.25
N CYS A 79 21.49 1.97 -0.24
CA CYS A 79 20.80 1.06 0.67
C CYS A 79 20.05 1.89 1.71
N ALA A 80 18.75 1.64 1.87
CA ALA A 80 17.87 2.30 2.84
C ALA A 80 17.53 1.42 4.05
N ASN A 81 18.15 0.25 4.19
CA ASN A 81 17.87 -0.67 5.29
C ASN A 81 18.48 -0.15 6.61
N PRO A 82 17.66 0.18 7.62
CA PRO A 82 18.14 0.74 8.90
C PRO A 82 18.85 -0.29 9.79
N TYR A 83 18.69 -1.59 9.51
CA TYR A 83 19.33 -2.68 10.23
C TYR A 83 20.68 -3.08 9.62
N ALA A 84 20.89 -2.75 8.34
CA ALA A 84 22.15 -3.02 7.64
C ALA A 84 23.23 -1.98 7.94
N PHE A 85 22.84 -0.70 8.02
CA PHE A 85 23.75 0.42 8.22
C PHE A 85 23.12 1.47 9.15
N PRO A 86 23.92 2.18 9.97
CA PRO A 86 23.42 3.27 10.81
C PRO A 86 22.82 4.43 10.00
N GLU A 87 23.33 4.64 8.79
CA GLU A 87 22.92 5.69 7.85
C GLU A 87 22.81 5.12 6.44
N ARG A 88 22.08 5.81 5.56
CA ARG A 88 21.98 5.42 4.14
C ARG A 88 23.36 5.38 3.52
N ARG A 89 23.69 4.25 2.90
CA ARG A 89 25.01 3.99 2.33
C ARG A 89 24.93 3.78 0.83
N GLN A 90 25.86 4.38 0.08
CA GLN A 90 26.01 4.09 -1.34
C GLN A 90 26.62 2.69 -1.52
N VAL A 91 26.02 1.89 -2.40
CA VAL A 91 26.35 0.48 -2.63
C VAL A 91 26.37 0.16 -4.12
N SER A 92 27.14 -0.85 -4.50
CA SER A 92 27.09 -1.43 -5.86
C SER A 92 25.87 -2.33 -6.00
N ALA A 93 25.19 -2.24 -7.14
CA ALA A 93 24.01 -3.03 -7.45
C ALA A 93 24.30 -4.54 -7.54
N ASP A 94 25.51 -4.92 -7.99
CA ASP A 94 25.89 -6.31 -8.28
C ASP A 94 26.58 -7.02 -7.10
N THR A 95 26.53 -6.42 -5.91
CA THR A 95 27.12 -6.97 -4.69
C THR A 95 26.09 -7.03 -3.58
N LEU A 96 26.34 -7.84 -2.55
CA LEU A 96 25.51 -7.86 -1.34
C LEU A 96 26.18 -7.09 -0.21
N ALA A 97 25.96 -5.77 -0.18
CA ALA A 97 26.66 -4.89 0.75
C ALA A 97 26.26 -5.08 2.22
N CYS A 98 25.03 -5.54 2.50
CA CYS A 98 24.52 -5.74 3.86
C CYS A 98 24.84 -7.12 4.46
N ALA A 99 25.69 -7.92 3.78
CA ALA A 99 26.16 -9.19 4.32
C ALA A 99 27.17 -8.97 5.45
N SER A 100 27.01 -9.72 6.54
CA SER A 100 27.84 -9.67 7.73
C SER A 100 28.05 -11.07 8.31
N THR A 101 28.84 -11.17 9.39
CA THR A 101 29.02 -12.42 10.14
C THR A 101 27.75 -12.91 10.84
N LEU A 102 26.79 -12.01 11.10
CA LEU A 102 25.48 -12.35 11.69
C LEU A 102 24.47 -12.82 10.63
N GLY A 103 24.82 -12.73 9.35
CA GLY A 103 23.93 -13.02 8.23
C GLY A 103 23.76 -11.82 7.30
N SER A 104 22.70 -11.84 6.50
CA SER A 104 22.36 -10.77 5.57
C SER A 104 20.96 -10.22 5.85
N TRP A 105 20.81 -8.91 5.63
CA TRP A 105 19.53 -8.21 5.70
C TRP A 105 18.84 -8.10 4.34
N TRP A 106 19.16 -9.02 3.43
CA TRP A 106 18.59 -9.02 2.10
C TRP A 106 17.14 -9.50 2.15
N LEU A 107 16.25 -8.78 1.49
CA LEU A 107 14.88 -9.19 1.23
C LEU A 107 14.60 -9.02 -0.26
N PRO A 108 13.89 -9.94 -0.91
CA PRO A 108 13.53 -9.82 -2.32
C PRO A 108 12.74 -8.53 -2.57
N SER A 109 12.96 -7.88 -3.71
CA SER A 109 12.17 -6.71 -4.12
C SER A 109 10.69 -7.05 -4.19
N ASP A 110 9.85 -6.12 -3.71
CA ASP A 110 8.39 -6.27 -3.73
C ASP A 110 7.85 -6.33 -5.17
N ASP A 111 8.59 -5.83 -6.16
CA ASP A 111 8.21 -5.89 -7.58
C ASP A 111 7.91 -7.32 -8.04
N TRP A 112 8.63 -8.31 -7.51
CA TRP A 112 8.38 -9.71 -7.82
C TRP A 112 7.01 -10.16 -7.30
N TRP A 113 6.68 -9.80 -6.05
CA TRP A 113 5.38 -10.11 -5.46
C TRP A 113 4.24 -9.41 -6.18
N LEU A 114 4.44 -8.15 -6.57
CA LEU A 114 3.45 -7.35 -7.28
C LEU A 114 3.16 -7.89 -8.69
N GLN A 115 4.14 -8.52 -9.35
CA GLN A 115 3.92 -9.20 -10.64
C GLN A 115 3.04 -10.45 -10.50
N GLN A 116 3.10 -11.11 -9.35
CA GLN A 116 2.37 -12.35 -9.09
C GLN A 116 0.99 -12.11 -8.47
N ALA A 117 0.78 -10.93 -7.87
CA ALA A 117 -0.50 -10.56 -7.26
C ALA A 117 -1.60 -10.53 -8.33
N ASP A 118 -2.66 -11.32 -8.12
CA ASP A 118 -3.87 -11.24 -8.93
C ASP A 118 -4.63 -9.95 -8.61
N ILE A 119 -4.31 -8.89 -9.35
CA ILE A 119 -5.00 -7.60 -9.25
C ILE A 119 -6.34 -7.58 -10.00
N SER A 120 -6.74 -8.67 -10.66
CA SER A 120 -8.01 -8.72 -11.41
C SER A 120 -9.22 -8.55 -10.50
N HIS A 121 -9.10 -8.92 -9.22
CA HIS A 121 -10.13 -8.72 -8.22
C HIS A 121 -10.48 -7.24 -8.00
N HIS A 122 -9.50 -6.32 -8.14
CA HIS A 122 -9.73 -4.88 -7.99
C HIS A 122 -10.59 -4.26 -9.11
N GLY A 123 -10.84 -5.00 -10.21
CA GLY A 123 -11.73 -4.59 -11.29
C GLY A 123 -13.15 -5.13 -11.17
N GLN A 124 -13.45 -5.93 -10.13
CA GLN A 124 -14.79 -6.50 -9.96
C GLN A 124 -15.80 -5.40 -9.60
N PRO A 125 -17.04 -5.47 -10.12
CA PRO A 125 -18.08 -4.51 -9.77
C PRO A 125 -18.33 -4.51 -8.26
N THR A 126 -18.48 -3.32 -7.67
CA THR A 126 -18.75 -3.12 -6.24
C THR A 126 -20.21 -2.70 -6.01
N PRO A 127 -21.21 -3.57 -6.26
CA PRO A 127 -22.61 -3.18 -6.36
C PRO A 127 -23.16 -2.54 -5.08
N HIS A 128 -22.68 -2.97 -3.90
CA HIS A 128 -23.09 -2.38 -2.62
C HIS A 128 -22.52 -0.98 -2.41
N VAL A 129 -21.25 -0.76 -2.79
CA VAL A 129 -20.64 0.57 -2.76
C VAL A 129 -21.33 1.48 -3.77
N ASP A 130 -21.62 0.98 -4.97
CA ASP A 130 -22.31 1.73 -6.02
C ASP A 130 -23.73 2.16 -5.61
N GLU A 131 -24.47 1.28 -4.94
CA GLU A 131 -25.78 1.59 -4.36
C GLU A 131 -25.67 2.65 -3.27
N PHE A 132 -24.73 2.48 -2.34
CA PHE A 132 -24.51 3.44 -1.25
C PHE A 132 -24.15 4.83 -1.77
N LEU A 133 -23.25 4.89 -2.77
CA LEU A 133 -22.89 6.15 -3.43
C LEU A 133 -24.09 6.79 -4.13
N ARG A 134 -24.94 5.99 -4.80
CA ARG A 134 -26.19 6.49 -5.40
C ARG A 134 -27.12 7.11 -4.35
N GLN A 135 -27.27 6.48 -3.19
CA GLN A 135 -28.07 7.01 -2.08
C GLN A 135 -27.51 8.35 -1.57
N LEU A 136 -26.21 8.42 -1.26
CA LEU A 136 -25.56 9.65 -0.78
C LEU A 136 -25.68 10.81 -1.76
N LEU A 137 -25.52 10.55 -3.06
CA LEU A 137 -25.66 11.56 -4.10
C LEU A 137 -27.10 12.08 -4.19
N SER A 138 -28.10 11.21 -4.07
CA SER A 138 -29.51 11.58 -4.08
C SER A 138 -29.89 12.49 -2.91
N GLU A 139 -29.44 12.16 -1.69
CA GLU A 139 -29.68 12.97 -0.50
C GLU A 139 -29.04 14.36 -0.60
N ARG A 140 -27.82 14.42 -1.14
CA ARG A 140 -27.11 15.70 -1.35
C ARG A 140 -27.86 16.59 -2.33
N GLN A 141 -28.43 16.03 -3.39
CA GLN A 141 -29.24 16.77 -4.35
C GLN A 141 -30.53 17.29 -3.72
N LEU A 142 -31.21 16.49 -2.91
CA LEU A 142 -32.41 16.91 -2.17
C LEU A 142 -32.11 18.04 -1.21
N ARG A 143 -31.04 17.95 -0.42
CA ARG A 143 -30.60 19.02 0.49
C ARG A 143 -30.30 20.33 -0.25
N ARG A 144 -29.62 20.26 -1.41
CA ARG A 144 -29.35 21.44 -2.25
C ARG A 144 -30.64 22.07 -2.77
N ARG A 145 -31.57 21.27 -3.29
CA ARG A 145 -32.87 21.77 -3.79
C ARG A 145 -33.69 22.46 -2.71
N ARG A 146 -33.68 21.90 -1.49
CA ARG A 146 -34.34 22.51 -0.32
C ARG A 146 -33.68 23.80 0.14
N ALA A 147 -32.36 23.94 -0.01
CA ALA A 147 -31.64 25.17 0.33
C ALA A 147 -31.78 26.28 -0.74
N SER A 148 -32.17 25.92 -1.97
CA SER A 148 -32.38 26.84 -3.09
C SER A 148 -33.84 27.28 -3.29
N SER A 149 -34.75 26.79 -2.46
CA SER A 149 -36.18 27.14 -2.45
C SER A 149 -36.51 27.94 -1.21
#